data_AF-A0A1B2EHL6-F1
#
_entry.id   AF-A0A1B2EHL6-F1
#
_cell.length_a   1.000
_cell.length_b   1.000
_cell.length_c   1.000
_cell.angle_alpha   90.00
_cell.angle_beta   90.00
_cell.angle_gamma   90.00
#
_symmetry.space_group_name_H-M   'P 1'
#
loop_
_entity.id
_entity.type
_entity.pdbx_description
1 polymer ?
#
loop_
_entity_poly.entity_id
_entity_poly.type
_entity_poly.pdbx_seq_one_letter_code
_entity_poly.pdbx_strand_id
1 'polypeptide(L)'
;MKQRVRKIERILKVQQHLQREAELRLSKLERESHEIRNAQEILIHTMNDHETLHGLFVDVAAKRLQVLSAQASRVDTAKTAQKAVTFVRAMQAKRTEKMLSGLKDDERQQTEKKDLVAILESLAGRDGTSFP
;
A
#
# COMPACT_ATOMS: atom_id res chain seq x y z
N MET A 1 -16.16 22.84 7.94
CA MET A 1 -15.97 21.67 7.06
C MET A 1 -14.64 21.73 6.29
N LYS A 2 -14.36 22.78 5.52
CA LYS A 2 -13.08 23.02 4.80
C LYS A 2 -11.79 22.62 5.54
N GLN A 3 -11.62 23.05 6.79
CA GLN A 3 -10.42 22.70 7.58
C GLN A 3 -10.32 21.19 7.89
N ARG A 4 -11.46 20.54 8.15
CA ARG A 4 -11.54 19.09 8.40
C ARG A 4 -11.24 18.31 7.13
N VAL A 5 -11.78 18.72 5.98
CA VAL A 5 -11.46 18.14 4.66
C VAL A 5 -9.94 18.23 4.41
N ARG A 6 -9.34 19.41 4.53
CA ARG A 6 -7.87 19.58 4.36
C ARG A 6 -7.04 18.73 5.33
N LYS A 7 -7.52 18.52 6.57
CA LYS A 7 -6.85 17.64 7.53
C LYS A 7 -6.88 16.18 7.06
N ILE A 8 -8.04 15.69 6.63
CA ILE A 8 -8.17 14.32 6.13
C ILE A 8 -7.39 14.12 4.82
N GLU A 9 -7.33 15.12 3.93
CA GLU A 9 -6.49 15.07 2.72
C GLU A 9 -5.01 14.88 3.05
N ARG A 10 -4.50 15.60 4.06
CA ARG A 10 -3.12 15.40 4.53
C ARG A 10 -2.89 14.01 5.10
N ILE A 11 -3.84 13.49 5.88
CA ILE A 11 -3.76 12.13 6.42
C ILE A 11 -3.78 11.10 5.28
N LEU A 12 -4.64 11.28 4.28
CA LEU A 12 -4.70 10.39 3.11
C LEU A 12 -3.37 10.34 2.37
N LYS A 13 -2.72 11.50 2.16
CA LYS A 13 -1.39 11.55 1.55
C LYS A 13 -0.37 10.72 2.35
N VAL A 14 -0.34 10.87 3.67
CA VAL A 14 0.54 10.08 4.54
C VAL A 14 0.23 8.59 4.42
N GLN A 15 -1.04 8.19 4.47
CA GLN A 15 -1.44 6.78 4.34
C GLN A 15 -1.02 6.18 2.98
N GLN A 16 -1.17 6.94 1.89
CA GLN A 16 -0.72 6.54 0.56
C GLN A 16 0.81 6.42 0.46
N HIS A 17 1.56 7.24 1.18
CA HIS A 17 3.02 7.11 1.26
C HIS A 17 3.42 5.84 2.03
N LEU A 18 2.78 5.59 3.18
CA LEU A 18 3.02 4.37 3.98
C LEU A 18 2.66 3.09 3.22
N GLN A 19 1.57 3.12 2.44
CA GLN A 19 1.20 2.02 1.56
C GLN A 19 2.29 1.75 0.51
N ARG A 20 2.71 2.77 -0.24
CA ARG A 20 3.76 2.65 -1.27
C ARG A 20 5.08 2.15 -0.69
N GLU A 21 5.44 2.61 0.50
CA GLU A 21 6.64 2.13 1.19
C GLU A 21 6.53 0.64 1.56
N ALA A 22 5.38 0.20 2.08
CA ALA A 22 5.13 -1.21 2.40
C ALA A 22 5.15 -2.10 1.14
N GLU A 23 4.59 -1.63 0.04
CA GLU A 23 4.63 -2.30 -1.27
C GLU A 23 6.08 -2.42 -1.79
N LEU A 24 6.88 -1.36 -1.68
CA LEU A 24 8.29 -1.39 -2.07
C LEU A 24 9.09 -2.40 -1.24
N ARG A 25 8.87 -2.45 0.08
CA ARG A 25 9.52 -3.43 0.97
C ARG A 25 9.13 -4.86 0.61
N LEU A 26 7.85 -5.10 0.30
CA LEU A 26 7.40 -6.42 -0.16
C LEU A 26 8.09 -6.82 -1.47
N SER A 27 8.14 -5.89 -2.45
CA SER A 27 8.79 -6.14 -3.74
C SER A 27 10.28 -6.45 -3.58
N LYS A 28 10.98 -5.80 -2.64
CA LYS A 28 12.39 -6.13 -2.33
C LYS A 28 12.54 -7.56 -1.82
N LEU A 29 11.68 -7.98 -0.88
CA LEU A 29 11.70 -9.35 -0.36
C LEU A 29 11.32 -10.39 -1.43
N GLU A 30 10.43 -10.04 -2.36
CA GLU A 30 10.10 -10.90 -3.50
C GLU A 30 11.28 -11.08 -4.45
N ARG A 31 12.03 -10.02 -4.74
CA ARG A 31 13.27 -10.09 -5.53
C ARG A 31 14.32 -10.94 -4.84
N GLU A 32 14.59 -10.70 -3.56
CA GLU A 32 15.54 -11.50 -2.77
C GLU A 32 15.16 -12.98 -2.74
N SER A 33 13.88 -13.29 -2.57
CA SER A 33 13.36 -14.65 -2.64
C SER A 33 13.57 -15.31 -4.01
N HIS A 34 13.46 -14.55 -5.09
CA HIS A 34 13.72 -15.05 -6.44
C HIS A 34 15.21 -15.27 -6.67
N GLU A 35 16.07 -14.35 -6.23
CA GLU A 35 17.53 -14.48 -6.31
C GLU A 35 18.04 -15.71 -5.55
N ILE A 36 17.53 -15.95 -4.34
CA ILE A 36 17.89 -17.15 -3.56
C ILE A 36 17.46 -18.42 -4.28
N ARG A 37 16.24 -18.45 -4.84
CA ARG A 37 15.75 -19.61 -5.59
C ARG A 37 16.62 -19.88 -6.83
N ASN A 38 16.92 -18.84 -7.60
CA ASN A 38 17.78 -18.96 -8.78
C ASN A 38 19.18 -19.47 -8.38
N ALA A 39 19.75 -18.98 -7.26
CA ALA A 39 21.03 -19.46 -6.75
C ALA A 39 21.00 -20.94 -6.33
N GLN A 40 19.88 -21.41 -5.74
CA GLN A 40 19.69 -22.82 -5.42
C GLN A 40 19.60 -23.68 -6.69
N GLU A 41 18.82 -23.24 -7.68
CA GLU A 41 18.65 -23.95 -8.96
C GLU A 41 19.98 -24.06 -9.72
N ILE A 42 20.75 -22.97 -9.81
CA ILE A 42 22.08 -22.96 -10.43
C ILE A 42 23.00 -23.95 -9.71
N LEU A 43 23.03 -23.92 -8.37
CA LEU A 43 23.89 -24.79 -7.59
C LEU A 43 23.55 -26.28 -7.79
N ILE A 44 22.25 -26.62 -7.82
CA ILE A 44 21.77 -27.98 -8.08
C ILE A 44 22.14 -28.42 -9.50
N HIS A 45 21.96 -27.54 -10.50
CA HIS A 45 22.33 -27.82 -11.88
C HIS A 45 23.83 -28.08 -12.03
N THR A 46 24.68 -27.23 -11.43
CA THR A 46 26.13 -27.42 -11.42
C THR A 46 26.55 -28.72 -10.73
N MET A 47 25.83 -29.16 -9.69
CA MET A 47 26.09 -30.45 -9.04
C MET A 47 25.72 -31.64 -9.94
N ASN A 48 24.68 -31.52 -10.76
CA ASN A 48 24.22 -32.60 -11.65
C ASN A 48 25.08 -32.74 -12.91
N ASP A 49 25.62 -31.65 -13.46
CA ASP A 49 26.44 -31.67 -14.68
C ASP A 49 27.87 -32.21 -14.46
N HIS A 50 28.35 -32.19 -13.22
CA HIS A 50 29.71 -32.56 -12.88
C HIS A 50 29.80 -33.99 -12.33
N GLU A 51 29.56 -34.97 -13.20
CA GLU A 51 29.79 -36.41 -12.96
C GLU A 51 31.24 -36.75 -12.54
N THR A 52 32.18 -35.81 -12.66
CA THR A 52 33.62 -36.02 -12.42
C THR A 52 34.25 -35.18 -11.30
N LEU A 53 33.52 -34.29 -10.61
CA LEU A 53 34.09 -33.47 -9.53
C LEU A 53 33.97 -34.13 -8.14
N HIS A 54 35.00 -34.93 -7.86
CA HIS A 54 35.37 -35.57 -6.59
C HIS A 54 34.87 -34.87 -5.30
N GLY A 55 34.04 -35.59 -4.52
CA GLY A 55 33.68 -35.49 -3.09
C GLY A 55 33.77 -34.15 -2.33
N LEU A 56 34.90 -33.45 -2.39
CA LEU A 56 35.14 -32.16 -1.74
C LEU A 56 34.20 -31.05 -2.24
N PHE A 57 33.86 -31.04 -3.53
CA PHE A 57 32.94 -30.03 -4.09
C PHE A 57 31.48 -30.28 -3.68
N VAL A 58 31.10 -31.55 -3.49
CA VAL A 58 29.76 -31.94 -3.05
C VAL A 58 29.49 -31.45 -1.63
N ASP A 59 30.45 -31.61 -0.71
CA ASP A 59 30.32 -31.14 0.68
C ASP A 59 30.18 -29.62 0.77
N VAL A 60 30.94 -28.88 -0.03
CA VAL A 60 30.87 -27.41 -0.07
C VAL A 60 29.54 -26.95 -0.66
N ALA A 61 29.08 -27.58 -1.75
CA ALA A 61 27.81 -27.27 -2.38
C ALA A 61 26.62 -27.61 -1.45
N ALA A 62 26.66 -28.75 -0.75
CA ALA A 62 25.64 -29.12 0.23
C ALA A 62 25.54 -28.11 1.38
N LYS A 63 26.68 -27.67 1.94
CA LYS A 63 26.71 -26.61 2.96
C LYS A 63 26.15 -25.31 2.42
N ARG A 64 26.50 -24.93 1.20
CA ARG A 64 25.98 -23.71 0.56
C ARG A 64 24.47 -23.80 0.34
N LEU A 65 23.96 -24.95 -0.09
CA LEU A 65 22.53 -25.18 -0.29
C LEU A 65 21.77 -25.10 1.04
N GLN A 66 22.33 -25.65 2.13
CA GLN A 66 21.75 -25.54 3.47
C GLN A 66 21.65 -24.07 3.92
N VAL A 67 22.71 -23.27 3.69
CA VAL A 67 22.69 -21.83 4.00
C VAL A 67 21.64 -21.10 3.17
N LEU A 68 21.56 -21.36 1.85
CA LEU A 68 20.55 -20.76 0.98
C LEU A 68 19.14 -21.16 1.40
N SER A 69 18.93 -22.42 1.83
CA SER A 69 17.64 -22.89 2.34
C SER A 69 17.22 -22.16 3.62
N ALA A 70 18.15 -22.00 4.58
CA ALA A 70 17.90 -21.21 5.78
C ALA A 70 17.59 -19.73 5.46
N GLN A 71 18.28 -19.14 4.48
CA GLN A 71 17.98 -17.79 3.99
C GLN A 71 16.59 -17.73 3.34
N ALA A 72 16.23 -18.70 2.51
CA ALA A 72 14.91 -18.79 1.88
C ALA A 72 13.79 -18.83 2.93
N SER A 73 13.91 -19.65 3.98
CA SER A 73 12.92 -19.71 5.06
C SER A 73 12.78 -18.39 5.81
N ARG A 74 13.89 -17.69 6.06
CA ARG A 74 13.87 -16.36 6.72
C ARG A 74 13.17 -15.33 5.85
N VAL A 75 13.50 -15.27 4.56
CA VAL A 75 12.88 -14.35 3.60
C VAL A 75 11.40 -14.66 3.43
N ASP A 76 11.01 -15.93 3.37
CA ASP A 76 9.59 -16.30 3.23
C ASP A 76 8.75 -15.91 4.46
N THR A 77 9.31 -16.10 5.66
CA THR A 77 8.71 -15.61 6.91
C THR A 77 8.54 -14.09 6.87
N ALA A 78 9.59 -13.37 6.47
CA ALA A 78 9.56 -11.91 6.34
C ALA A 78 8.54 -11.44 5.28
N LYS A 79 8.44 -12.14 4.13
CA LYS A 79 7.44 -11.87 3.09
C LYS A 79 6.03 -12.03 3.62
N THR A 80 5.76 -13.10 4.35
CA THR A 80 4.43 -13.35 4.92
C THR A 80 4.03 -12.25 5.89
N ALA A 81 4.94 -11.86 6.80
CA ALA A 81 4.71 -10.73 7.69
C ALA A 81 4.50 -9.41 6.92
N GLN A 82 5.34 -9.13 5.93
CA GLN A 82 5.26 -7.90 5.15
C GLN A 82 3.99 -7.83 4.29
N LYS A 83 3.49 -8.96 3.76
CA LYS A 83 2.19 -9.02 3.07
C LYS A 83 1.05 -8.56 3.97
N ALA A 84 1.02 -9.03 5.22
CA ALA A 84 0.02 -8.60 6.19
C ALA A 84 0.11 -7.09 6.48
N VAL A 85 1.33 -6.55 6.64
CA VAL A 85 1.55 -5.11 6.82
C VAL A 85 1.06 -4.32 5.61
N THR A 86 1.43 -4.72 4.39
CA THR A 86 1.00 -4.07 3.15
C THR A 86 -0.51 -4.06 3.01
N PHE A 87 -1.17 -5.18 3.31
CA PHE A 87 -2.64 -5.25 3.31
C PHE A 87 -3.27 -4.28 4.31
N VAL A 88 -2.76 -4.22 5.55
CA VAL A 88 -3.26 -3.28 6.57
C VAL A 88 -3.10 -1.83 6.11
N ARG A 89 -1.95 -1.48 5.50
CA ARG A 89 -1.72 -0.12 5.00
C ARG A 89 -2.65 0.23 3.84
N ALA A 90 -2.86 -0.69 2.89
CA ALA A 90 -3.81 -0.49 1.80
C ALA A 90 -5.24 -0.28 2.33
N MET A 91 -5.66 -1.07 3.32
CA MET A 91 -6.97 -0.91 3.97
C MET A 91 -7.10 0.43 4.70
N GLN A 92 -6.06 0.89 5.41
CA GLN A 92 -6.06 2.19 6.08
C GLN A 92 -6.16 3.35 5.08
N ALA A 93 -5.41 3.29 3.97
CA ALA A 93 -5.51 4.26 2.89
C ALA A 93 -6.93 4.27 2.30
N LYS A 94 -7.50 3.10 2.01
CA LYS A 94 -8.85 2.99 1.42
C LYS A 94 -9.95 3.52 2.33
N ARG A 95 -9.87 3.24 3.63
CA ARG A 95 -10.82 3.77 4.63
C ARG A 95 -10.71 5.29 4.73
N THR A 96 -9.50 5.84 4.68
CA THR A 96 -9.26 7.28 4.73
C THR A 96 -9.79 7.97 3.47
N GLU A 97 -9.61 7.36 2.31
CA GLU A 97 -10.18 7.83 1.04
C GLU A 97 -11.71 7.89 1.10
N LYS A 98 -12.36 6.82 1.58
CA LYS A 98 -13.81 6.78 1.75
C LYS A 98 -14.31 7.87 2.70
N MET A 99 -13.62 8.09 3.81
CA MET A 99 -13.94 9.16 4.77
C MET A 99 -13.81 10.54 4.13
N LEU A 100 -12.78 10.76 3.32
CA LEU A 100 -12.60 12.02 2.61
C LEU A 100 -13.74 12.28 1.61
N SER A 101 -14.13 11.25 0.85
CA SER A 101 -15.25 11.35 -0.10
C SER A 101 -16.53 11.78 0.61
N GLY A 102 -16.91 11.09 1.68
CA GLY A 102 -18.12 11.45 2.44
C GLY A 102 -18.08 12.87 2.99
N LEU A 103 -16.93 13.32 3.51
CA LEU A 103 -16.78 14.69 3.99
C LEU A 103 -16.89 15.75 2.88
N LYS A 104 -16.46 15.43 1.66
CA LYS A 104 -16.61 16.32 0.50
C LYS A 104 -18.07 16.39 0.05
N ASP A 105 -18.78 15.27 0.07
CA ASP A 105 -20.21 15.23 -0.24
C ASP A 105 -21.02 16.03 0.80
N ASP A 106 -20.74 15.87 2.09
CA ASP A 106 -21.37 16.65 3.16
C ASP A 106 -21.11 18.16 3.01
N GLU A 107 -19.87 18.55 2.68
CA GLU A 107 -19.52 19.95 2.44
C GLU A 107 -20.25 20.53 1.24
N ARG A 108 -20.38 19.76 0.15
CA ARG A 108 -21.16 20.16 -1.03
C ARG A 108 -22.62 20.38 -0.67
N GLN A 109 -23.26 19.40 -0.02
CA GLN A 109 -24.67 19.51 0.39
C GLN A 109 -24.92 20.69 1.33
N GLN A 110 -24.00 20.98 2.26
CA GLN A 110 -24.12 22.13 3.15
C GLN A 110 -23.98 23.46 2.39
N THR A 111 -23.14 23.50 1.35
CA THR A 111 -22.96 24.69 0.51
C THR A 111 -24.22 24.92 -0.33
N GLU A 112 -24.71 23.88 -1.01
CA GLU A 112 -25.95 23.94 -1.80
C GLU A 112 -27.15 24.39 -0.96
N LYS A 113 -27.32 23.87 0.25
CA LYS A 113 -28.39 24.29 1.17
C LYS A 113 -28.29 25.77 1.54
N LYS A 114 -27.07 26.28 1.80
CA LYS A 114 -26.86 27.69 2.12
C LYS A 114 -27.17 28.59 0.93
N ASP A 115 -26.74 28.18 -0.26
CA ASP A 115 -26.98 28.94 -1.48
C ASP A 115 -28.49 29.01 -1.80
N LEU A 116 -29.22 27.90 -1.62
CA LEU A 116 -30.67 27.87 -1.78
C LEU A 116 -31.39 28.78 -0.78
N VAL A 117 -30.99 28.76 0.50
CA VAL A 117 -31.55 29.66 1.52
C VAL A 117 -31.30 31.12 1.14
N ALA A 118 -30.08 31.46 0.73
CA ALA A 118 -29.74 32.81 0.29
C ALA A 118 -30.58 33.27 -0.93
N ILE A 119 -30.83 32.38 -1.90
CA ILE A 119 -31.73 32.66 -3.03
C ILE A 119 -33.15 32.92 -2.55
N LEU A 120 -33.69 32.06 -1.67
CA LEU A 120 -35.05 32.22 -1.14
C LEU A 120 -35.21 33.52 -0.33
N GLU A 121 -34.23 33.86 0.51
CA GLU A 121 -34.21 35.12 1.24
C GLU A 121 -34.16 36.33 0.29
N SER A 122 -33.38 36.25 -0.79
CA SER A 122 -33.31 37.33 -1.80
C SER A 122 -34.62 37.52 -2.57
N LEU A 123 -35.39 36.46 -2.77
CA LEU A 123 -36.71 36.50 -3.41
C LEU A 123 -37.76 37.05 -2.45
N ALA A 124 -37.82 36.54 -1.22
CA ALA A 124 -38.76 37.00 -0.19
C ALA A 124 -38.51 38.47 0.21
N GLY A 125 -37.25 38.91 0.24
CA GLY A 125 -36.89 40.30 0.51
C GLY A 125 -37.24 41.27 -0.62
N ARG A 126 -37.49 40.78 -1.84
CA ARG A 126 -37.89 41.59 -3.00
C ARG A 126 -39.37 41.94 -3.02
N ASP A 127 -40.23 41.11 -2.41
CA ASP A 127 -41.67 41.35 -2.31
C ASP A 127 -42.05 42.34 -1.18
N GLY A 128 -41.10 42.72 -0.33
CA GLY A 128 -41.29 43.67 0.77
C GLY A 128 -41.17 45.15 0.40
N THR A 129 -40.78 45.48 -0.83
CA THR A 129 -40.63 46.88 -1.29
C THR A 129 -41.31 47.08 -2.64
N SER A 130 -42.63 46.98 -2.68
CA SER A 130 -43.52 47.93 -3.34
C SER A 130 -44.95 47.40 -3.35
N PHE A 131 -45.81 48.00 -2.53
CA PHE A 131 -47.21 48.18 -2.88
C PHE A 131 -47.61 49.59 -2.43
N PRO A 132 -48.31 50.37 -3.29
CA PRO A 132 -48.62 51.78 -3.08
C PRO A 132 -49.53 52.06 -1.87
#